data_AF-A0A2R8B8P6-F1
#
_entry.id   AF-A0A2R8B8P6-F1
#
_cell.length_a   1.000
_cell.length_b   1.000
_cell.length_c   1.000
_cell.angle_alpha   90.00
_cell.angle_beta   90.00
_cell.angle_gamma   90.00
#
_symmetry.space_group_name_H-M   'P 1'
#
loop_
_entity.id
_entity.type
_entity.pdbx_description
1 polymer ?
#
loop_
_entity_poly.entity_id
_entity_poly.type
_entity_poly.pdbx_seq_one_letter_code
_entity_poly.pdbx_strand_id
1 'polypeptide(L)'
;MAHPALQTTLALVYPPRCLTCGDRVDSDFGLCGTCWRDVAFIGSNACDGCGAPILDGEDIAQGEALRCDDCLTIARPWRKGRAALIYKETGRKMILALKHGDRQEVVHPTSLWMANAVRDILEPRTLIAPVPLHWTRLLKRRFNQSAALANAMAQRLDVPCCPDLLQRFKRTRSLDGMTRDARFRHLQDAIAPHPKRRHRMAGRPVLLVDDVMTTGATLAASTQACYDAGASDVCVVALARVVKDA
;
A
#
# COMPACT_ATOMS: atom_id res chain seq x y z
N MET A 1 -12.45 -1.63 30.46
CA MET A 1 -13.22 -2.73 29.83
C MET A 1 -14.67 -2.23 29.73
N ALA A 2 -15.18 -1.99 28.52
CA ALA A 2 -16.56 -1.51 28.35
C ALA A 2 -17.54 -2.65 28.64
N HIS A 3 -18.60 -2.37 29.40
CA HIS A 3 -19.60 -3.36 29.81
C HIS A 3 -20.36 -3.90 28.57
N PRO A 4 -20.56 -5.23 28.40
CA PRO A 4 -21.21 -5.80 27.21
C PRO A 4 -22.59 -5.20 26.91
N ALA A 5 -23.36 -4.89 27.95
CA ALA A 5 -24.66 -4.21 27.83
C ALA A 5 -24.56 -2.81 27.19
N LEU A 6 -23.51 -2.05 27.50
CA LEU A 6 -23.27 -0.74 26.88
C LEU A 6 -22.91 -0.87 25.40
N GLN A 7 -22.15 -1.91 25.03
CA GLN A 7 -21.81 -2.19 23.62
C GLN A 7 -23.06 -2.58 22.81
N THR A 8 -23.96 -3.40 23.38
CA THR A 8 -25.23 -3.77 22.73
C THR A 8 -26.18 -2.57 22.57
N THR A 9 -26.29 -1.70 23.58
CA THR A 9 -27.10 -0.47 23.49
C THR A 9 -26.51 0.52 22.47
N LEU A 10 -25.19 0.67 22.43
CA LEU A 10 -24.51 1.51 21.43
C LEU A 10 -24.74 1.00 20.01
N ALA A 11 -24.67 -0.31 19.77
CA ALA A 11 -24.91 -0.91 18.45
C ALA A 11 -26.38 -0.79 17.98
N LEU A 12 -27.34 -0.68 18.91
CA LEU A 12 -28.74 -0.40 18.58
C LEU A 12 -28.95 1.05 18.12
N VAL A 13 -28.25 2.01 18.74
CA VAL A 13 -28.36 3.44 18.41
C VAL A 13 -27.46 3.82 17.21
N TYR A 14 -26.28 3.22 17.13
CA TYR A 14 -25.28 3.41 16.08
C TYR A 14 -24.90 2.04 15.48
N PRO A 15 -25.75 1.45 14.63
CA PRO A 15 -25.47 0.15 14.03
C PRO A 15 -24.23 0.23 13.14
N PRO A 16 -23.38 -0.82 13.13
CA PRO A 16 -22.22 -0.86 12.26
C PRO A 16 -22.63 -0.70 10.79
N ARG A 17 -21.86 0.11 10.07
CA ARG A 17 -22.13 0.47 8.68
C ARG A 17 -21.00 0.05 7.76
N CYS A 18 -21.37 -0.36 6.56
CA CYS A 18 -20.47 -0.67 5.48
C CYS A 18 -19.56 0.53 5.20
N LEU A 19 -18.25 0.29 5.20
CA LEU A 19 -17.25 1.34 5.03
C LEU A 19 -17.35 2.11 3.70
N THR A 20 -17.98 1.52 2.68
CA THR A 20 -18.13 2.11 1.35
C THR A 20 -19.53 2.68 1.08
N CYS A 21 -20.61 1.90 1.24
CA CYS A 21 -21.97 2.36 0.93
C CYS A 21 -22.77 2.87 2.14
N GLY A 22 -22.37 2.54 3.37
CA GLY A 22 -23.08 2.94 4.59
C GLY A 22 -24.26 2.05 4.99
N ASP A 23 -24.54 0.96 4.26
CA ASP A 23 -25.55 -0.05 4.61
C ASP A 23 -25.21 -0.75 5.93
N ARG A 24 -26.19 -1.36 6.59
CA ARG A 24 -25.97 -2.12 7.83
C ARG A 24 -25.11 -3.36 7.56
N VAL A 25 -24.20 -3.62 8.47
CA VAL A 25 -23.35 -4.82 8.49
C VAL A 25 -23.30 -5.38 9.91
N ASP A 26 -22.81 -6.60 10.08
CA ASP A 26 -22.81 -7.30 11.38
C ASP A 26 -21.64 -6.92 12.28
N SER A 27 -20.60 -6.29 11.72
CA SER A 27 -19.38 -5.94 12.45
C SER A 27 -18.84 -4.57 12.07
N ASP A 28 -18.20 -3.90 13.03
CA ASP A 28 -17.45 -2.69 12.77
C ASP A 28 -16.38 -2.92 11.71
N PHE A 29 -16.12 -1.90 10.90
CA PHE A 29 -15.17 -1.95 9.79
C PHE A 29 -15.51 -2.99 8.69
N GLY A 30 -16.75 -3.48 8.66
CA GLY A 30 -17.23 -4.44 7.68
C GLY A 30 -17.57 -3.84 6.32
N LEU A 31 -17.72 -4.72 5.33
CA LEU A 31 -18.35 -4.43 4.04
C LEU A 31 -19.62 -5.26 3.93
N CYS A 32 -20.68 -4.68 3.34
CA CYS A 32 -21.86 -5.46 2.99
C CYS A 32 -21.54 -6.43 1.84
N GLY A 33 -22.36 -7.46 1.64
CA GLY A 33 -22.09 -8.54 0.67
C GLY A 33 -21.88 -8.06 -0.77
N THR A 34 -22.57 -6.99 -1.20
CA THR A 34 -22.38 -6.39 -2.53
C THR A 34 -21.02 -5.70 -2.64
N CYS A 35 -20.69 -4.84 -1.66
CA CYS A 35 -19.41 -4.15 -1.63
C CYS A 35 -18.25 -5.13 -1.53
N TRP A 36 -18.37 -6.20 -0.72
CA TRP A 36 -17.38 -7.25 -0.61
C TRP A 36 -17.14 -7.96 -1.95
N ARG A 37 -18.21 -8.33 -2.66
CA ARG A 37 -18.13 -8.95 -4.00
C ARG A 37 -17.39 -8.07 -5.00
N ASP A 38 -17.57 -6.76 -4.91
CA ASP A 38 -16.95 -5.77 -5.79
C ASP A 38 -15.51 -5.40 -5.36
N VAL A 39 -14.99 -5.97 -4.28
CA VAL A 39 -13.55 -5.89 -3.97
C VAL A 39 -12.83 -6.95 -4.82
N ALA A 40 -12.21 -6.49 -5.90
CA ALA A 40 -11.35 -7.32 -6.74
C ALA A 40 -10.01 -7.58 -6.03
N PHE A 41 -10.00 -8.56 -5.12
CA PHE A 41 -8.79 -9.02 -4.42
C PHE A 41 -7.81 -9.67 -5.38
N ILE A 42 -6.52 -9.49 -5.10
CA ILE A 42 -5.44 -10.12 -5.84
C ILE A 42 -5.02 -11.38 -5.07
N GLY A 43 -5.16 -12.54 -5.73
CA GLY A 43 -4.79 -13.85 -5.17
C GLY A 43 -3.29 -14.16 -5.30
N SER A 44 -2.95 -15.44 -5.13
CA SER A 44 -1.56 -15.95 -5.22
C SER A 44 -0.95 -15.78 -6.62
N ASN A 45 -1.77 -15.84 -7.67
CA ASN A 45 -1.31 -15.70 -9.06
C ASN A 45 -1.14 -14.22 -9.41
N ALA A 46 -0.03 -13.65 -8.93
CA ALA A 46 0.31 -12.24 -9.11
C ALA A 46 1.74 -12.06 -9.62
N CYS A 47 1.94 -11.01 -10.40
CA CYS A 47 3.23 -10.58 -10.89
C CYS A 47 4.18 -10.30 -9.72
N ASP A 48 5.32 -10.98 -9.68
CA ASP A 48 6.34 -10.81 -8.65
C ASP A 48 6.94 -9.40 -8.62
N GLY A 49 6.81 -8.65 -9.72
CA GLY A 49 7.29 -7.26 -9.80
C GLY A 49 6.34 -6.21 -9.25
N CYS A 50 5.03 -6.33 -9.46
CA CYS A 50 4.11 -5.24 -9.11
C CYS A 50 2.82 -5.70 -8.43
N GLY A 51 2.68 -7.00 -8.19
CA GLY A 51 1.47 -7.59 -7.64
C GLY A 51 0.26 -7.52 -8.56
N ALA A 52 0.38 -7.22 -9.86
CA ALA A 52 -0.76 -7.29 -10.77
C ALA A 52 -1.22 -8.75 -10.93
N PRO A 53 -2.53 -9.05 -10.94
CA PRO A 53 -3.03 -10.40 -11.19
C PRO A 53 -2.60 -10.87 -12.58
N ILE A 54 -2.32 -12.17 -12.70
CA ILE A 54 -2.04 -12.82 -13.99
C ILE A 54 -3.14 -13.86 -14.22
N LEU A 55 -3.86 -13.70 -15.33
CA LEU A 55 -5.01 -14.53 -15.67
C LEU A 55 -4.59 -15.86 -16.36
N ASP A 56 -3.47 -15.84 -17.09
CA ASP A 56 -3.13 -16.90 -18.06
C ASP A 56 -1.93 -17.78 -17.63
N GLY A 57 -1.74 -17.98 -16.33
CA GLY A 57 -0.74 -18.92 -15.84
C GLY A 57 -1.29 -20.35 -15.79
N GLU A 58 -1.35 -21.06 -16.93
CA GLU A 58 -1.38 -22.53 -16.89
C GLU A 58 -0.18 -23.00 -16.08
N ASP A 59 -0.41 -23.80 -15.01
CA ASP A 59 0.55 -24.49 -14.16
C ASP A 59 2.02 -24.12 -14.39
N ILE A 60 2.36 -22.87 -14.12
CA ILE A 60 3.74 -22.39 -14.27
C ILE A 60 4.54 -23.18 -13.24
N ALA A 61 5.52 -23.93 -13.71
CA ALA A 61 6.32 -24.83 -12.90
C ALA A 61 6.74 -24.13 -11.60
N GLN A 62 6.54 -24.80 -10.47
CA GLN A 62 6.88 -24.29 -9.15
C GLN A 62 8.29 -23.71 -9.15
N GLY A 63 8.41 -22.38 -9.12
CA GLY A 63 9.70 -21.68 -9.05
C GLY A 63 9.93 -20.56 -10.07
N GLU A 64 9.14 -20.43 -11.14
CA GLU A 64 9.32 -19.33 -12.10
C GLU A 64 8.65 -18.02 -11.64
N ALA A 65 9.38 -16.91 -11.79
CA ALA A 65 8.91 -15.59 -11.39
C ALA A 65 7.87 -15.06 -12.38
N LEU A 66 6.61 -15.02 -11.95
CA LEU A 66 5.50 -14.45 -12.71
C LEU A 66 5.71 -12.96 -13.02
N ARG A 67 5.62 -12.56 -14.30
CA ARG A 67 5.75 -11.15 -14.72
C ARG A 67 4.62 -10.77 -15.68
N CYS A 68 4.00 -9.61 -15.43
CA CYS A 68 3.05 -9.00 -16.36
C CYS A 68 3.77 -8.13 -17.40
N ASP A 69 3.09 -7.80 -18.51
CA ASP A 69 3.62 -6.98 -19.62
C ASP A 69 4.27 -5.67 -19.17
N ASP A 70 3.63 -4.96 -18.25
CA ASP A 70 4.14 -3.71 -17.69
C ASP A 70 5.51 -3.93 -17.01
N CYS A 71 5.75 -5.07 -16.36
CA CYS A 71 7.01 -5.40 -15.68
C CYS A 71 8.03 -6.11 -16.59
N LEU A 72 7.60 -6.69 -17.71
CA LEU A 72 8.51 -7.15 -18.77
C LEU A 72 9.12 -5.96 -19.51
N THR A 73 8.34 -4.89 -19.67
CA THR A 73 8.82 -3.65 -20.33
C THR A 73 9.58 -2.74 -19.37
N ILE A 74 9.19 -2.70 -18.09
CA ILE A 74 9.74 -1.77 -17.09
C ILE A 74 10.42 -2.56 -15.97
N ALA A 75 11.75 -2.46 -15.92
CA ALA A 75 12.52 -2.97 -14.81
C ALA A 75 12.09 -2.29 -13.49
N ARG A 76 11.84 -3.12 -12.47
CA ARG A 76 11.50 -2.64 -11.13
C ARG A 76 12.78 -2.65 -10.29
N PRO A 77 13.17 -1.54 -9.65
CA PRO A 77 14.41 -1.50 -8.87
C PRO A 77 14.28 -2.17 -7.50
N TRP A 78 13.20 -2.91 -7.23
CA TRP A 78 12.96 -3.65 -5.97
C TRP A 78 12.85 -5.14 -6.27
N ARG A 79 13.04 -5.99 -5.25
CA ARG A 79 13.04 -7.45 -5.41
C ARG A 79 11.65 -8.00 -5.73
N LYS A 80 10.66 -7.76 -4.86
CA LYS A 80 9.26 -8.18 -5.06
C LYS A 80 8.26 -7.09 -4.75
N GLY A 81 7.15 -7.11 -5.49
CA GLY A 81 6.01 -6.21 -5.31
C GLY A 81 4.72 -6.99 -5.09
N ARG A 82 3.89 -6.51 -4.15
CA ARG A 82 2.55 -7.05 -3.86
C ARG A 82 1.50 -5.95 -3.88
N ALA A 83 0.26 -6.34 -4.16
CA ALA A 83 -0.89 -5.46 -4.01
C ALA A 83 -2.06 -6.27 -3.45
N ALA A 84 -2.87 -5.68 -2.57
CA ALA A 84 -3.99 -6.40 -1.97
C ALA A 84 -5.20 -6.49 -2.91
N LEU A 85 -5.40 -5.47 -3.75
CA LEU A 85 -6.59 -5.35 -4.60
C LEU A 85 -6.32 -4.59 -5.89
N ILE A 86 -7.17 -4.83 -6.88
CA ILE A 86 -7.20 -4.07 -8.13
C ILE A 86 -7.85 -2.72 -7.86
N TYR A 87 -7.31 -1.64 -8.44
CA TYR A 87 -7.88 -0.30 -8.36
C TYR A 87 -9.13 -0.17 -9.26
N LYS A 88 -10.23 -0.81 -8.86
CA LYS A 88 -11.53 -0.83 -9.55
C LYS A 88 -12.67 -0.83 -8.54
N GLU A 89 -13.87 -0.39 -8.94
CA GLU A 89 -15.09 -0.40 -8.13
C GLU A 89 -14.92 -0.04 -6.64
N THR A 90 -15.20 -0.98 -5.73
CA THR A 90 -15.13 -0.79 -4.28
C THR A 90 -13.70 -0.49 -3.82
N GLY A 91 -12.69 -1.11 -4.44
CA GLY A 91 -11.28 -0.80 -4.16
C GLY A 91 -10.95 0.68 -4.42
N ARG A 92 -11.47 1.25 -5.52
CA ARG A 92 -11.34 2.69 -5.80
C ARG A 92 -12.06 3.55 -4.75
N LYS A 93 -13.28 3.18 -4.36
CA LYS A 93 -14.06 3.89 -3.33
C LYS A 93 -13.32 3.91 -1.98
N MET A 94 -12.72 2.79 -1.58
CA MET A 94 -11.95 2.67 -0.34
C MET A 94 -10.70 3.55 -0.34
N ILE A 95 -9.96 3.59 -1.46
CA ILE A 95 -8.82 4.51 -1.58
C ILE A 95 -9.26 5.98 -1.50
N LEU A 96 -10.36 6.34 -2.16
CA LEU A 96 -10.87 7.71 -2.10
C LEU A 96 -11.27 8.07 -0.67
N ALA A 97 -11.97 7.17 0.03
CA ALA A 97 -12.29 7.34 1.45
C ALA A 97 -11.03 7.57 2.31
N LEU A 98 -9.94 6.81 2.07
CA LEU A 98 -8.66 7.01 2.75
C LEU A 98 -8.01 8.37 2.43
N LYS A 99 -8.18 8.89 1.21
CA LYS A 99 -7.61 10.19 0.80
C LYS A 99 -8.34 11.39 1.42
N HIS A 100 -9.59 11.22 1.79
CA HIS A 100 -10.42 12.24 2.39
C HIS A 100 -10.49 12.05 3.92
N GLY A 101 -9.46 12.50 4.63
CA GLY A 101 -9.52 13.08 5.99
C GLY A 101 -10.08 12.23 7.14
N ASP A 102 -11.33 11.83 6.99
CA ASP A 102 -12.26 11.54 8.06
C ASP A 102 -12.68 10.06 8.11
N ARG A 103 -12.13 9.20 7.25
CA ARG A 103 -12.44 7.75 7.23
C ARG A 103 -11.23 6.86 7.50
N GLN A 104 -10.52 7.11 8.61
CA GLN A 104 -9.41 6.24 9.06
C GLN A 104 -9.85 4.81 9.39
N GLU A 105 -11.14 4.60 9.62
CA GLU A 105 -11.77 3.29 9.79
C GLU A 105 -11.41 2.30 8.67
N VAL A 106 -11.20 2.79 7.44
CA VAL A 106 -10.81 1.98 6.29
C VAL A 106 -9.41 1.36 6.45
N VAL A 107 -8.53 1.95 7.27
CA VAL A 107 -7.17 1.44 7.53
C VAL A 107 -7.23 0.06 8.19
N HIS A 108 -8.24 -0.20 9.03
CA HIS A 108 -8.32 -1.44 9.78
C HIS A 108 -8.43 -2.70 8.90
N PRO A 109 -9.42 -2.85 8.01
CA PRO A 109 -9.51 -4.01 7.14
C PRO A 109 -8.43 -4.00 6.06
N THR A 110 -8.08 -2.85 5.51
CA THR A 110 -7.11 -2.77 4.40
C THR A 110 -5.69 -3.15 4.82
N SER A 111 -5.26 -2.76 6.02
CA SER A 111 -3.96 -3.18 6.55
C SER A 111 -3.88 -4.68 6.83
N LEU A 112 -4.99 -5.34 7.17
CA LEU A 112 -5.05 -6.80 7.29
C LEU A 112 -4.83 -7.47 5.94
N TRP A 113 -5.50 -6.99 4.89
CA TRP A 113 -5.35 -7.54 3.54
C TRP A 113 -3.93 -7.33 3.01
N MET A 114 -3.35 -6.14 3.20
CA MET A 114 -1.97 -5.87 2.81
C MET A 114 -0.97 -6.70 3.61
N ALA A 115 -1.17 -6.89 4.92
CA ALA A 115 -0.32 -7.74 5.75
C ALA A 115 -0.34 -9.20 5.27
N ASN A 116 -1.51 -9.72 4.88
CA ASN A 116 -1.63 -11.07 4.32
C ASN A 116 -0.93 -11.18 2.95
N ALA A 117 -1.04 -10.16 2.10
CA ALA A 117 -0.44 -10.15 0.77
C ALA A 117 1.10 -10.14 0.76
N VAL A 118 1.77 -9.86 1.88
CA VAL A 118 3.24 -9.75 1.96
C VAL A 118 3.91 -10.83 2.80
N ARG A 119 3.14 -11.75 3.40
CA ARG A 119 3.72 -12.75 4.32
C ARG A 119 4.78 -13.62 3.65
N ASP A 120 4.61 -13.91 2.36
CA ASP A 120 5.50 -14.73 1.55
C ASP A 120 6.81 -14.03 1.15
N ILE A 121 6.87 -12.71 1.27
CA ILE A 121 8.04 -11.90 0.89
C ILE A 121 8.71 -11.21 2.08
N LEU A 122 8.19 -11.40 3.30
CA LEU A 122 8.69 -10.77 4.51
C LEU A 122 9.95 -11.49 5.00
N GLU A 123 11.01 -10.73 5.24
CA GLU A 123 12.29 -11.27 5.71
C GLU A 123 12.50 -10.99 7.20
N PRO A 124 13.35 -11.78 7.88
CA PRO A 124 13.77 -11.45 9.23
C PRO A 124 14.33 -10.04 9.31
N ARG A 125 14.00 -9.32 10.39
CA ARG A 125 14.47 -7.95 10.65
C ARG A 125 14.02 -6.91 9.61
N THR A 126 12.99 -7.19 8.79
CA THR A 126 12.39 -6.19 7.91
C THR A 126 12.06 -4.91 8.69
N LEU A 127 12.23 -3.75 8.04
CA LEU A 127 11.75 -2.46 8.52
C LEU A 127 10.64 -1.98 7.58
N ILE A 128 9.46 -1.70 8.13
CA ILE A 128 8.37 -1.13 7.34
C ILE A 128 8.52 0.38 7.28
N ALA A 129 8.36 0.96 6.09
CA ALA A 129 8.32 2.40 5.91
C ALA A 129 7.27 2.81 4.85
N PRO A 130 6.53 3.91 5.07
CA PRO A 130 5.62 4.43 4.07
C PRO A 130 6.34 5.22 2.99
N VAL A 131 5.76 5.25 1.80
CA VAL A 131 6.13 6.22 0.76
C VAL A 131 5.86 7.64 1.29
N PRO A 132 6.85 8.57 1.20
CA PRO A 132 6.68 9.90 1.76
C PRO A 132 5.80 10.81 0.90
N LEU A 133 4.89 11.51 1.58
CA LEU A 133 4.13 12.62 1.01
C LEU A 133 4.89 13.94 1.20
N HIS A 134 4.77 14.83 0.22
CA HIS A 134 5.31 16.19 0.35
C HIS A 134 4.55 16.98 1.43
N TRP A 135 5.25 17.82 2.20
CA TRP A 135 4.68 18.53 3.35
C TRP A 135 3.43 19.35 3.03
N THR A 136 3.36 20.02 1.87
CA THR A 136 2.14 20.74 1.46
C THR A 136 0.93 19.84 1.25
N ARG A 137 1.13 18.58 0.83
CA ARG A 137 0.05 17.58 0.73
C ARG A 137 -0.35 17.05 2.10
N LEU A 138 0.61 16.89 3.01
CA LEU A 138 0.34 16.53 4.41
C LEU A 138 -0.54 17.59 5.08
N LEU A 139 -0.22 18.88 4.90
CA LEU A 139 -1.04 19.97 5.45
C LEU A 139 -2.46 19.97 4.88
N LYS A 140 -2.63 19.74 3.57
CA LYS A 140 -3.97 19.69 2.93
C LYS A 140 -4.78 18.46 3.36
N ARG A 141 -4.12 17.31 3.54
CA ARG A 141 -4.79 16.02 3.84
C ARG A 141 -4.79 15.65 5.32
N ARG A 142 -4.17 16.47 6.18
CA ARG A 142 -3.98 16.29 7.63
C ARG A 142 -3.18 15.05 8.07
N PHE A 143 -3.02 14.02 7.23
CA PHE A 143 -2.21 12.83 7.53
C PHE A 143 -1.63 12.15 6.27
N ASN A 144 -0.65 11.26 6.48
CA ASN A 144 -0.07 10.38 5.45
C ASN A 144 -0.82 9.04 5.43
N GLN A 145 -1.59 8.77 4.38
CA GLN A 145 -2.35 7.52 4.22
C GLN A 145 -1.44 6.29 4.28
N SER A 146 -0.34 6.33 3.53
CA SER A 146 0.65 5.26 3.48
C SER A 146 1.28 5.02 4.86
N ALA A 147 1.46 6.07 5.68
CA ALA A 147 1.95 5.92 7.06
C ALA A 147 0.93 5.27 8.00
N ALA A 148 -0.35 5.59 7.86
CA ALA A 148 -1.41 4.94 8.63
C ALA A 148 -1.48 3.44 8.31
N LEU A 149 -1.44 3.10 7.01
CA LEU A 149 -1.37 1.71 6.54
C LEU A 149 -0.10 1.02 7.06
N ALA A 150 1.07 1.64 6.91
CA ALA A 150 2.35 1.09 7.36
C ALA A 150 2.37 0.77 8.87
N ASN A 151 1.88 1.69 9.70
CA ASN A 151 1.79 1.48 11.15
C ASN A 151 0.85 0.34 11.50
N ALA A 152 -0.33 0.28 10.87
CA ALA A 152 -1.31 -0.77 11.13
C ALA A 152 -0.83 -2.15 10.63
N MET A 153 -0.06 -2.19 9.54
CA MET A 153 0.60 -3.41 9.05
C MET A 153 1.72 -3.87 9.99
N ALA A 154 2.58 -2.96 10.45
CA ALA A 154 3.66 -3.24 11.37
C ALA A 154 3.17 -3.91 12.66
N GLN A 155 2.06 -3.41 13.23
CA GLN A 155 1.43 -4.02 14.40
C GLN A 155 0.92 -5.45 14.13
N ARG A 156 0.38 -5.71 12.92
CA ARG A 156 -0.16 -7.02 12.54
C ARG A 156 0.92 -8.06 12.22
N LEU A 157 2.05 -7.60 11.71
CA LEU A 157 3.17 -8.45 11.32
C LEU A 157 4.20 -8.61 12.45
N ASP A 158 4.05 -7.86 13.54
CA ASP A 158 5.05 -7.76 14.62
C ASP A 158 6.44 -7.35 14.10
N VAL A 159 6.45 -6.30 13.27
CA VAL A 159 7.66 -5.78 12.60
C VAL A 159 7.83 -4.29 12.91
N PRO A 160 9.05 -3.78 13.13
CA PRO A 160 9.27 -2.37 13.39
C PRO A 160 8.84 -1.49 12.20
N CYS A 161 8.24 -0.35 12.51
CA CYS A 161 7.92 0.71 11.56
C CYS A 161 8.82 1.94 11.76
N CYS A 162 9.18 2.63 10.67
CA CYS A 162 9.78 3.95 10.70
C CYS A 162 9.02 4.89 9.74
N PRO A 163 7.98 5.61 10.22
CA PRO A 163 7.13 6.45 9.38
C PRO A 163 7.85 7.62 8.70
N ASP A 164 8.96 8.07 9.30
CA ASP A 164 9.81 9.17 8.86
C ASP A 164 11.12 8.68 8.22
N LEU A 165 11.19 7.41 7.79
CA LEU A 165 12.41 6.83 7.21
C LEU A 165 12.88 7.56 5.96
N LEU A 166 11.92 7.97 5.13
CA LEU A 166 12.13 8.71 3.88
C LEU A 166 11.46 10.08 3.97
N GLN A 167 12.01 11.05 3.26
CA GLN A 167 11.49 12.41 3.17
C GLN A 167 11.34 12.83 1.71
N ARG A 168 10.27 13.57 1.44
CA ARG A 168 10.03 14.17 0.12
C ARG A 168 10.18 15.67 0.19
N PHE A 169 11.29 16.17 -0.34
CA PHE A 169 11.71 17.58 -0.20
C PHE A 169 11.34 18.45 -1.40
N LYS A 170 11.08 17.87 -2.58
CA LYS A 170 10.59 18.60 -3.76
C LYS A 170 9.07 18.51 -3.89
N ARG A 171 8.44 19.68 -4.04
CA ARG A 171 7.04 19.76 -4.49
C ARG A 171 6.98 19.44 -5.98
N THR A 172 6.69 18.19 -6.30
CA THR A 172 6.39 17.82 -7.69
C THR A 172 4.99 18.30 -8.06
N ARG A 173 4.79 18.72 -9.32
CA ARG A 173 3.45 18.98 -9.86
C ARG A 173 2.59 17.70 -9.80
N SER A 174 1.28 17.81 -10.00
CA SER A 174 0.47 16.59 -10.15
C SER A 174 1.07 15.75 -11.28
N LEU A 175 1.17 14.45 -11.07
CA LEU A 175 1.68 13.51 -12.07
C LEU A 175 0.59 13.17 -13.11
N ASP A 176 -0.61 13.74 -12.97
CA ASP A 176 -1.72 13.61 -13.91
C ASP A 176 -1.33 14.19 -15.27
N GLY A 177 -1.65 13.47 -16.34
CA GLY A 177 -1.29 13.85 -17.71
C GLY A 177 0.18 13.65 -18.10
N MET A 178 1.08 13.31 -17.16
CA MET A 178 2.47 12.99 -17.49
C MET A 178 2.61 11.58 -18.07
N THR A 179 3.48 11.44 -19.07
CA THR A 179 3.91 10.12 -19.57
C THR A 179 4.63 9.34 -18.48
N ARG A 180 4.71 8.02 -18.63
CA ARG A 180 5.34 7.14 -17.64
C ARG A 180 6.79 7.53 -17.37
N ASP A 181 7.60 7.77 -18.41
CA ASP A 181 9.02 8.14 -18.28
C ASP A 181 9.22 9.53 -17.67
N ALA A 182 8.33 10.47 -17.98
CA ALA A 182 8.35 11.78 -17.37
C ALA A 182 8.12 11.69 -15.85
N ARG A 183 7.27 10.76 -15.38
CA ARG A 183 7.06 10.53 -13.95
C ARG A 183 8.30 9.98 -13.26
N PHE A 184 9.02 9.03 -13.87
CA PHE A 184 10.24 8.47 -13.29
C PHE A 184 11.31 9.55 -13.13
N ARG A 185 11.63 10.29 -14.20
CA ARG A 185 12.61 11.38 -14.15
C ARG A 185 12.23 12.48 -13.17
N HIS A 186 10.95 12.86 -13.13
CA HIS A 186 10.49 13.92 -12.24
C HIS A 186 10.57 13.55 -10.74
N LEU A 187 10.56 12.25 -10.41
CA LEU A 187 10.64 11.76 -9.04
C LEU A 187 12.05 11.37 -8.61
N GLN A 188 12.98 11.20 -9.55
CA GLN A 188 14.31 10.60 -9.32
C GLN A 188 15.18 11.33 -8.29
N ASP A 189 14.88 12.61 -7.98
CA ASP A 189 15.55 13.37 -6.92
C ASP A 189 14.54 14.09 -6.01
N ALA A 190 13.34 13.54 -5.87
CA ALA A 190 12.29 14.13 -5.03
C ALA A 190 12.26 13.52 -3.63
N ILE A 191 12.83 12.32 -3.46
CA ILE A 191 12.77 11.50 -2.25
C ILE A 191 14.20 11.17 -1.81
N ALA A 192 14.47 11.30 -0.53
CA ALA A 192 15.76 10.99 0.08
C ALA A 192 15.56 10.30 1.44
N PRO A 193 16.54 9.51 1.92
CA PRO A 193 16.52 8.99 3.26
C PRO A 193 16.59 10.12 4.29
N HIS A 194 15.86 9.98 5.39
CA HIS A 194 15.95 10.94 6.48
C HIS A 194 17.35 10.86 7.12
N PRO A 195 18.11 11.97 7.22
CA PRO A 195 19.50 11.95 7.69
C PRO A 195 19.68 11.29 9.08
N LYS A 196 18.78 11.63 10.02
CA LYS A 196 18.75 11.05 11.37
C LYS A 196 18.24 9.61 11.47
N ARG A 197 17.67 9.03 10.41
CA ARG A 197 17.09 7.67 10.42
C ARG A 197 17.82 6.68 9.52
N ARG A 198 18.78 7.14 8.71
CA ARG A 198 19.55 6.28 7.77
C ARG A 198 20.07 5.00 8.43
N HIS A 199 20.64 5.12 9.63
CA HIS A 199 21.16 3.99 10.41
C HIS A 199 20.13 2.87 10.69
N ARG A 200 18.82 3.18 10.66
CA ARG A 200 17.77 2.20 10.95
C ARG A 200 17.56 1.19 9.82
N MET A 201 17.93 1.53 8.58
CA MET A 201 17.76 0.66 7.41
C MET A 201 19.06 0.06 6.87
N ALA A 202 20.22 0.55 7.32
CA ALA A 202 21.51 0.00 6.91
C ALA A 202 21.61 -1.51 7.19
N GLY A 203 21.91 -2.30 6.16
CA GLY A 203 22.03 -3.76 6.22
C GLY A 203 20.73 -4.51 6.52
N ARG A 204 19.56 -3.87 6.33
CA ARG A 204 18.26 -4.48 6.64
C ARG A 204 17.34 -4.51 5.41
N PRO A 205 16.47 -5.52 5.31
CA PRO A 205 15.40 -5.50 4.33
C PRO A 205 14.38 -4.42 4.69
N VAL A 206 13.87 -3.71 3.68
CA VAL A 206 12.85 -2.68 3.84
C VAL A 206 11.59 -3.05 3.06
N LEU A 207 10.43 -2.94 3.70
CA LEU A 207 9.14 -3.04 3.03
C LEU A 207 8.52 -1.65 2.89
N LEU A 208 8.42 -1.17 1.66
CA LEU A 208 7.79 0.12 1.34
C LEU A 208 6.28 -0.03 1.14
N VAL A 209 5.51 0.84 1.77
CA VAL A 209 4.04 0.81 1.76
C VAL A 209 3.49 2.02 1.02
N ASP A 210 2.56 1.80 0.09
CA ASP A 210 1.81 2.86 -0.60
C ASP A 210 0.30 2.59 -0.67
N ASP A 211 -0.50 3.61 -0.97
CA ASP A 211 -1.95 3.45 -1.15
C ASP A 211 -2.29 2.91 -2.55
N VAL A 212 -1.72 3.50 -3.61
CA VAL A 212 -2.00 3.10 -5.00
C VAL A 212 -0.75 3.05 -5.84
N MET A 213 -0.52 1.89 -6.46
CA MET A 213 0.49 1.72 -7.49
C MET A 213 -0.12 1.91 -8.90
N THR A 214 0.22 3.04 -9.52
CA THR A 214 -0.02 3.30 -10.95
C THR A 214 1.18 2.83 -11.79
N THR A 215 2.14 3.71 -12.08
CA THR A 215 3.37 3.34 -12.80
C THR A 215 4.43 2.77 -11.89
N GLY A 216 4.30 2.92 -10.58
CA GLY A 216 5.32 2.55 -9.60
C GLY A 216 6.48 3.53 -9.50
N ALA A 217 6.42 4.71 -10.14
CA ALA A 217 7.53 5.66 -10.14
C ALA A 217 7.88 6.21 -8.75
N THR A 218 6.87 6.45 -7.89
CA THR A 218 7.12 6.91 -6.51
C THR A 218 7.76 5.82 -5.66
N LEU A 219 7.30 4.57 -5.82
CA LEU A 219 7.92 3.41 -5.19
C LEU A 219 9.35 3.24 -5.67
N ALA A 220 9.62 3.37 -6.97
CA ALA A 220 10.97 3.24 -7.54
C ALA A 220 11.94 4.27 -6.96
N ALA A 221 11.54 5.55 -6.89
CA ALA A 221 12.34 6.59 -6.27
C ALA A 221 12.57 6.34 -4.76
N SER A 222 11.56 5.84 -4.06
CA SER A 222 11.66 5.48 -2.64
C SER A 222 12.59 4.29 -2.41
N THR A 223 12.52 3.29 -3.30
CA THR A 223 13.39 2.11 -3.31
C THR A 223 14.84 2.52 -3.53
N GLN A 224 15.12 3.37 -4.52
CA GLN A 224 16.47 3.85 -4.76
C GLN A 224 17.02 4.59 -3.52
N ALA A 225 16.23 5.49 -2.92
CA ALA A 225 16.61 6.19 -1.70
C ALA A 225 16.91 5.24 -0.51
N CYS A 226 16.25 4.08 -0.44
CA CYS A 226 16.56 3.03 0.53
C CYS A 226 17.89 2.33 0.24
N TYR A 227 18.16 1.95 -1.02
CA TYR A 227 19.44 1.34 -1.39
C TYR A 227 20.61 2.31 -1.20
N ASP A 228 20.45 3.59 -1.57
CA ASP A 228 21.47 4.62 -1.34
C ASP A 228 21.75 4.82 0.17
N ALA A 229 20.76 4.54 1.01
CA ALA A 229 20.89 4.54 2.46
C ALA A 229 21.52 3.26 3.04
N GLY A 230 21.76 2.24 2.22
CA GLY A 230 22.38 0.97 2.60
C GLY A 230 21.40 -0.14 2.97
N ALA A 231 20.13 -0.07 2.56
CA ALA A 231 19.20 -1.21 2.71
C ALA A 231 19.77 -2.45 2.01
N SER A 232 19.65 -3.62 2.64
CA SER A 232 20.16 -4.88 2.06
C SER A 232 19.25 -5.38 0.94
N ASP A 233 17.94 -5.18 1.11
CA ASP A 233 16.94 -5.49 0.11
C ASP A 233 15.71 -4.58 0.27
N VAL A 234 14.92 -4.44 -0.78
CA VAL A 234 13.70 -3.64 -0.77
C VAL A 234 12.58 -4.42 -1.46
N CYS A 235 11.48 -4.59 -0.74
CA CYS A 235 10.20 -5.05 -1.28
C CYS A 235 9.15 -3.94 -1.17
N VAL A 236 8.09 -4.03 -1.96
CA VAL A 236 7.02 -3.03 -1.98
C VAL A 236 5.64 -3.64 -1.86
N VAL A 237 4.73 -2.91 -1.24
CA VAL A 237 3.32 -3.26 -1.18
C VAL A 237 2.45 -2.03 -1.37
N ALA A 238 1.44 -2.15 -2.21
CA ALA A 238 0.39 -1.16 -2.35
C ALA A 238 -0.96 -1.70 -1.89
N LEU A 239 -1.84 -0.85 -1.38
CA LEU A 239 -3.22 -1.28 -1.16
C LEU A 239 -3.86 -1.65 -2.51
N ALA A 240 -3.76 -0.78 -3.51
CA ALA A 240 -4.35 -1.01 -4.83
C ALA A 240 -3.35 -0.94 -6.00
N ARG A 241 -3.49 -1.83 -6.99
CA ARG A 241 -2.75 -1.79 -8.27
C ARG A 241 -3.67 -1.38 -9.42
N VAL A 242 -3.27 -0.37 -10.20
CA VAL A 242 -3.99 0.03 -11.43
C VAL A 242 -3.60 -0.86 -12.61
N VAL A 243 -4.41 -1.86 -12.91
CA VAL A 243 -4.25 -2.67 -14.14
C VAL A 243 -4.93 -1.98 -15.32
N LYS A 244 -4.48 -2.26 -16.55
CA LYS A 244 -5.26 -1.91 -17.73
C LYS A 244 -6.41 -2.92 -17.82
N ASP A 245 -7.62 -2.46 -18.15
CA ASP A 245 -8.68 -3.40 -18.54
C ASP A 245 -8.21 -4.11 -19.83
N ALA A 246 -8.33 -5.44 -19.84
CA ALA A 246 -8.07 -6.28 -21.01
C ALA A 246 -9.17 -6.08 -22.07
#